data_AF-A0A2N5XBZ4-F1
#
_entry.id   AF-A0A2N5XBZ4-F1
#
_cell.length_a   1.000
_cell.length_b   1.000
_cell.length_c   1.000
_cell.angle_alpha   90.00
_cell.angle_beta   90.00
_cell.angle_gamma   90.00
#
_symmetry.space_group_name_H-M   'P 1'
#
loop_
_entity.id
_entity.type
_entity.pdbx_description
1 polymer ?
#
loop_
_entity_poly.entity_id
_entity_poly.type
_entity_poly.pdbx_seq_one_letter_code
_entity_poly.pdbx_strand_id
1 'polypeptide(L)'
;MGITEPREAAPAVKQIVRAFYLDIGHWALDEPERWGRWAAPVPISEAECSVKKLEQRQKSRSNQRTRERLPVLPTLVRVAERRLKEARARLDALNAAPLGSMITVLGETFTVPHKTARLDGRPTTVRDAEGCRRTFGTDEKRAFWAWATIEILRHTGIRIEELRELDHHSIVSYKLPTSDHVIPLLQIAPSKTDQERLLLVTPELADVLSTVISRIRSVDGTVPLIHSYDSHERSWNPPMPLLYQWQVSGENRRISEHTIRDALDETITASGLTDASGNPLTFAPHDFRRIFITDSILNGLPPHIAQVIAGHGNINTTMGYTAIYPKDAIEAHQAFIARRRALRPSEEYRAVTPEEWDEFVGNFERRKLALGDCGRAYGTDCIHEHACVRCPLLIVSPTERPRLIEIRDNLTDRIAEAEREGQLGEVEGLSISLAAAEEKITQLALQQERKQSPVFLGVPTFDQAVGRRIDAPSLPGSR
;
A
#
# COMPACT_ATOMS: atom_id res chain seq x y z
N MET A 1 15.19 -33.40 27.39
CA MET A 1 14.34 -32.36 26.76
C MET A 1 15.25 -31.48 25.92
N GLY A 2 15.39 -31.78 24.63
CA GLY A 2 16.17 -30.94 23.73
C GLY A 2 15.38 -29.68 23.44
N ILE A 3 15.96 -28.51 23.68
CA ILE A 3 15.36 -27.22 23.33
C ILE A 3 15.28 -27.18 21.79
N THR A 4 14.07 -27.39 21.26
CA THR A 4 13.75 -27.35 19.83
C THR A 4 13.41 -25.93 19.39
N GLU A 5 14.26 -24.96 19.73
CA GLU A 5 14.13 -23.64 19.14
C GLU A 5 14.94 -23.59 17.83
N PRO A 6 14.32 -23.21 16.70
CA PRO A 6 15.03 -23.09 15.44
C PRO A 6 16.12 -22.01 15.56
N ARG A 7 17.36 -22.36 15.20
CA ARG A 7 18.51 -21.43 15.21
C ARG A 7 18.34 -20.36 14.12
N GLU A 8 17.64 -19.27 14.43
CA GLU A 8 17.34 -18.21 13.46
C GLU A 8 18.61 -17.55 12.87
N ALA A 9 19.70 -17.50 13.63
CA ALA A 9 20.99 -16.94 13.19
C ALA A 9 21.86 -17.90 12.35
N ALA A 10 21.44 -19.16 12.17
CA ALA A 10 22.28 -20.17 11.49
C ALA A 10 22.74 -19.76 10.08
N PRO A 11 21.90 -19.14 9.22
CA PRO A 11 22.35 -18.70 7.90
C PRO A 11 23.45 -17.63 7.96
N ALA A 12 23.36 -16.68 8.91
CA ALA A 12 24.35 -15.61 9.07
C ALA A 12 25.70 -16.19 9.52
N VAL A 13 25.70 -17.10 10.48
CA VAL A 13 26.92 -17.80 10.93
C VAL A 13 27.53 -18.62 9.80
N LYS A 14 26.70 -19.33 9.03
CA LYS A 14 27.16 -20.09 7.86
C LYS A 14 27.80 -19.19 6.80
N GLN A 15 27.22 -18.00 6.56
CA GLN A 15 27.77 -17.03 5.63
C GLN A 15 29.13 -16.48 6.09
N ILE A 16 29.28 -16.18 7.39
CA ILE A 16 30.56 -15.72 7.95
C ILE A 16 31.65 -16.78 7.78
N VAL A 17 31.34 -18.03 8.13
CA VAL A 17 32.30 -19.14 7.96
C VAL A 17 32.63 -19.34 6.48
N ARG A 18 31.64 -19.29 5.58
CA ARG A 18 31.89 -19.37 4.14
C ARG A 18 32.80 -18.25 3.63
N ALA A 19 32.52 -17.01 4.02
CA ALA A 19 33.31 -15.85 3.63
C ALA A 19 34.77 -15.98 4.09
N PHE A 20 34.98 -16.39 5.35
CA PHE A 20 36.32 -16.61 5.90
C PHE A 20 37.18 -17.58 5.08
N TYR A 21 36.62 -18.73 4.67
CA TYR A 21 37.35 -19.69 3.83
C TYR A 21 37.59 -19.17 2.41
N LEU A 22 36.65 -18.40 1.85
CA LEU A 22 36.82 -17.77 0.54
C LEU A 22 37.89 -16.68 0.57
N ASP A 23 37.93 -15.86 1.61
CA ASP A 23 38.93 -14.80 1.79
C ASP A 23 40.34 -15.40 1.89
N ILE A 24 40.52 -16.45 2.70
CA ILE A 24 41.81 -17.17 2.78
C ILE A 24 42.17 -17.79 1.42
N GLY A 25 41.20 -18.38 0.71
CA GLY A 25 41.42 -18.93 -0.62
C GLY A 25 41.86 -17.86 -1.63
N HIS A 26 41.28 -16.67 -1.57
CA HIS A 26 41.66 -15.54 -2.42
C HIS A 26 43.06 -15.02 -2.07
N TRP A 27 43.37 -14.81 -0.78
CA TRP A 27 44.70 -14.40 -0.34
C TRP A 27 45.78 -15.43 -0.65
N ALA A 28 45.43 -16.72 -0.68
CA ALA A 28 46.36 -17.77 -1.07
C ALA A 28 46.68 -17.77 -2.57
N LEU A 29 45.84 -17.16 -3.42
CA LEU A 29 46.16 -16.93 -4.83
C LEU A 29 47.14 -15.74 -4.98
N ASP A 30 46.95 -14.69 -4.17
CA ASP A 30 47.77 -13.46 -4.22
C ASP A 30 49.14 -13.62 -3.52
N GLU A 31 49.17 -14.25 -2.33
CA GLU A 31 50.36 -14.49 -1.51
C GLU A 31 50.44 -15.98 -1.07
N PRO A 32 50.76 -16.91 -1.99
CA PRO A 32 50.75 -18.36 -1.71
C PRO A 32 51.70 -18.78 -0.59
N GLU A 33 52.87 -18.15 -0.49
CA GLU A 33 53.90 -18.41 0.52
C GLU A 33 53.37 -18.21 1.96
N ARG A 34 52.44 -17.26 2.13
CA ARG A 34 51.91 -16.86 3.44
C ARG A 34 50.60 -17.55 3.77
N TRP A 35 49.68 -17.63 2.80
CA TRP A 35 48.31 -18.09 3.02
C TRP A 35 48.04 -19.48 2.47
N GLY A 36 48.88 -20.01 1.56
CA GLY A 36 48.67 -21.30 0.91
C GLY A 36 48.53 -22.47 1.90
N ARG A 37 49.30 -22.50 2.98
CA ARG A 37 49.19 -23.53 4.04
C ARG A 37 47.87 -23.51 4.80
N TRP A 38 47.13 -22.40 4.73
CA TRP A 38 45.84 -22.20 5.40
C TRP A 38 44.65 -22.36 4.46
N ALA A 39 44.89 -22.39 3.14
CA ALA A 39 43.83 -22.56 2.15
C ALA A 39 43.22 -23.96 2.26
N ALA A 40 41.91 -24.01 2.47
CA ALA A 40 41.15 -25.25 2.58
C ALA A 40 39.82 -25.13 1.82
N PRO A 41 39.25 -26.26 1.33
CA PRO A 41 37.93 -26.25 0.70
C PRO A 41 36.86 -25.68 1.64
N VAL A 42 35.96 -24.87 1.09
CA VAL A 42 34.87 -24.27 1.88
C VAL A 42 33.90 -25.38 2.33
N PRO A 43 33.68 -25.56 3.64
CA PRO A 43 32.81 -26.63 4.15
C PRO A 43 31.30 -26.33 4.01
N ILE A 44 30.95 -25.13 3.54
CA ILE A 44 29.56 -24.65 3.45
C ILE A 44 29.27 -24.28 2.01
N SER A 45 28.26 -24.93 1.43
CA SER A 45 27.79 -24.61 0.09
C SER A 45 27.01 -23.30 0.05
N GLU A 46 26.95 -22.66 -1.13
CA GLU A 46 26.13 -21.45 -1.32
C GLU A 46 24.65 -21.70 -1.02
N ALA A 47 24.13 -22.87 -1.39
CA ALA A 47 22.75 -23.26 -1.13
C ALA A 47 22.42 -23.31 0.38
N GLU A 48 23.39 -23.66 1.23
CA GLU A 48 23.22 -23.70 2.68
C GLU A 48 23.25 -22.33 3.36
N CYS A 49 23.77 -21.31 2.67
CA CYS A 49 23.68 -19.91 3.07
C CYS A 49 22.35 -19.26 2.65
N SER A 50 21.46 -19.98 1.95
CA SER A 50 20.23 -19.41 1.43
C SER A 50 19.30 -18.91 2.53
N VAL A 51 19.04 -17.61 2.52
CA VAL A 51 18.12 -16.93 3.44
C VAL A 51 16.69 -16.83 2.91
N LYS A 52 16.39 -17.28 1.68
CA LYS A 52 15.09 -17.08 1.02
C LYS A 52 13.89 -17.54 1.87
N LYS A 53 13.97 -18.72 2.49
CA LYS A 53 12.90 -19.23 3.38
C LYS A 53 12.78 -18.40 4.66
N LEU A 54 13.90 -17.93 5.20
CA LEU A 54 13.92 -17.09 6.40
C LEU A 54 13.29 -15.72 6.10
N GLU A 55 13.68 -15.09 4.99
CA GLU A 55 13.13 -13.82 4.52
C GLU A 55 11.62 -13.91 4.26
N GLN A 56 11.15 -14.98 3.60
CA GLN A 56 9.72 -15.20 3.38
C GLN A 56 8.96 -15.37 4.70
N ARG A 57 9.51 -16.11 5.67
CA ARG A 57 8.91 -16.26 7.01
C ARG A 57 8.92 -14.94 7.77
N GLN A 58 10.01 -14.17 7.72
CA GLN A 58 10.10 -12.83 8.32
C GLN A 58 9.07 -11.89 7.71
N LYS A 59 8.91 -11.88 6.38
CA LYS A 59 7.88 -11.09 5.67
C LYS A 59 6.47 -11.52 6.08
N SER A 60 6.20 -12.82 6.13
CA SER A 60 4.90 -13.34 6.57
C SER A 60 4.57 -12.94 8.02
N ARG A 61 5.50 -13.14 8.95
CA ARG A 61 5.37 -12.68 10.36
C ARG A 61 5.15 -11.17 10.43
N SER A 62 5.90 -10.40 9.65
CA SER A 62 5.77 -8.95 9.56
C SER A 62 4.38 -8.53 9.09
N ASN A 63 3.86 -9.13 8.02
CA ASN A 63 2.56 -8.82 7.46
C ASN A 63 1.43 -9.21 8.43
N GLN A 64 1.54 -10.38 9.06
CA GLN A 64 0.60 -10.82 10.08
C GLN A 64 0.57 -9.84 11.26
N ARG A 65 1.75 -9.42 11.73
CA ARG A 65 1.90 -8.44 12.82
C ARG A 65 1.15 -7.14 12.52
N THR A 66 1.29 -6.61 11.30
CA THR A 66 0.56 -5.41 10.85
C THR A 66 -0.95 -5.65 10.78
N ARG A 67 -1.39 -6.79 10.23
CA ARG A 67 -2.81 -7.14 10.08
C ARG A 67 -3.56 -7.25 11.41
N GLU A 68 -2.90 -7.75 12.45
CA GLU A 68 -3.47 -7.84 13.80
C GLU A 68 -3.59 -6.48 14.50
N ARG A 69 -2.70 -5.54 14.17
CA ARG A 69 -2.57 -4.26 14.89
C ARG A 69 -3.32 -3.12 14.24
N LEU A 70 -3.41 -3.13 12.91
CA LEU A 70 -4.08 -2.09 12.14
C LEU A 70 -5.54 -1.86 12.61
N PRO A 71 -6.38 -2.90 12.80
CA PRO A 71 -7.79 -2.69 13.20
C PRO A 71 -7.96 -2.19 14.64
N VAL A 72 -6.99 -2.48 15.52
CA VAL A 72 -7.07 -2.15 16.96
C VAL A 72 -6.36 -0.85 17.32
N LEU A 73 -5.64 -0.22 16.38
CA LEU A 73 -4.97 1.07 16.59
C LEU A 73 -5.94 2.17 17.11
N PRO A 74 -7.18 2.32 16.61
CA PRO A 74 -8.12 3.31 17.17
C PRO A 74 -8.46 3.05 18.64
N THR A 75 -8.50 1.78 19.07
CA THR A 75 -8.72 1.43 20.48
C THR A 75 -7.53 1.82 21.33
N LEU A 76 -6.31 1.60 20.82
CA LEU A 76 -5.08 2.02 21.50
C LEU A 76 -5.04 3.55 21.69
N VAL A 77 -5.39 4.32 20.65
CA VAL A 77 -5.48 5.79 20.73
C VAL A 77 -6.42 6.24 21.85
N ARG A 78 -7.65 5.72 21.88
CA ARG A 78 -8.63 6.05 22.94
C ARG A 78 -8.13 5.68 24.34
N VAL A 79 -7.42 4.56 24.48
CA VAL A 79 -6.83 4.15 25.76
C VAL A 79 -5.71 5.10 26.18
N ALA A 80 -4.86 5.54 25.24
CA ALA A 80 -3.80 6.51 25.52
C ALA A 80 -4.37 7.85 26.00
N GLU A 81 -5.38 8.38 25.31
CA GLU A 81 -6.10 9.60 25.71
C GLU A 81 -6.74 9.47 27.08
N ARG A 82 -7.45 8.36 27.33
CA ARG A 82 -8.07 8.07 28.63
C ARG A 82 -7.01 8.03 29.73
N ARG A 83 -5.92 7.27 29.54
CA ARG A 83 -4.83 7.18 30.53
C ARG A 83 -4.23 8.55 30.83
N LEU A 84 -4.00 9.37 29.82
CA LEU A 84 -3.51 10.73 30.02
C LEU A 84 -4.49 11.56 30.84
N LYS A 85 -5.78 11.57 30.48
CA LYS A 85 -6.83 12.29 31.20
C LYS A 85 -6.91 11.86 32.67
N GLU A 86 -6.88 10.55 32.92
CA GLU A 86 -6.94 10.00 34.27
C GLU A 86 -5.69 10.30 35.10
N ALA A 87 -4.50 10.17 34.51
CA ALA A 87 -3.24 10.48 35.19
C ALA A 87 -3.14 11.98 35.50
N ARG A 88 -3.63 12.83 34.60
CA ARG A 88 -3.74 14.27 34.80
C ARG A 88 -4.70 14.61 35.94
N ALA A 89 -5.89 14.02 35.96
CA ALA A 89 -6.85 14.20 37.04
C ALA A 89 -6.29 13.80 38.41
N ARG A 90 -5.57 12.66 38.49
CA ARG A 90 -4.88 12.22 39.71
C ARG A 90 -3.80 13.20 40.16
N LEU A 91 -2.97 13.68 39.24
CA LEU A 91 -1.90 14.64 39.54
C LEU A 91 -2.45 16.02 39.94
N ASP A 92 -3.49 16.50 39.28
CA ASP A 92 -4.13 17.79 39.60
C ASP A 92 -4.84 17.72 40.96
N ALA A 93 -5.52 16.61 41.28
CA ALA A 93 -6.10 16.37 42.61
C ALA A 93 -5.02 16.36 43.71
N LEU A 94 -3.86 15.76 43.45
CA LEU A 94 -2.72 15.80 44.37
C LEU A 94 -2.16 17.22 44.54
N ASN A 95 -2.04 17.98 43.46
CA ASN A 95 -1.52 19.36 43.50
C ASN A 95 -2.45 20.32 44.23
N ALA A 96 -3.77 20.08 44.20
CA ALA A 96 -4.77 20.90 44.87
C ALA A 96 -4.92 20.59 46.37
N ALA A 97 -4.42 19.44 46.82
CA ALA A 97 -4.66 18.95 48.17
C ALA A 97 -3.60 19.42 49.18
N PRO A 98 -3.99 19.76 50.43
CA PRO A 98 -3.05 20.05 51.50
C PRO A 98 -2.15 18.84 51.82
N LEU A 99 -0.91 19.09 52.23
CA LEU A 99 -0.01 18.05 52.73
C LEU A 99 -0.62 17.32 53.94
N GLY A 100 -0.45 16.00 53.99
CA GLY A 100 -1.00 15.16 55.04
C GLY A 100 -2.51 14.89 54.97
N SER A 101 -3.21 15.41 53.96
CA SER A 101 -4.63 15.15 53.76
C SER A 101 -4.89 13.80 53.06
N MET A 102 -6.15 13.38 53.06
CA MET A 102 -6.63 12.29 52.20
C MET A 102 -7.36 12.88 51.00
N ILE A 103 -7.12 12.32 49.83
CA ILE A 103 -7.79 12.70 48.58
C ILE A 103 -8.50 11.49 47.98
N THR A 104 -9.65 11.71 47.36
CA THR A 104 -10.34 10.68 46.57
C THR A 104 -10.45 11.15 45.12
N VAL A 105 -9.92 10.36 44.19
CA VAL A 105 -9.90 10.69 42.77
C VAL A 105 -10.12 9.42 41.96
N LEU A 106 -11.03 9.47 40.98
CA LEU A 106 -11.42 8.33 40.15
C LEU A 106 -11.89 7.09 40.96
N GLY A 107 -12.52 7.32 42.11
CA GLY A 107 -13.04 6.26 42.97
C GLY A 107 -11.99 5.61 43.89
N GLU A 108 -10.75 6.06 43.85
CA GLU A 108 -9.66 5.57 44.72
C GLU A 108 -9.27 6.64 45.74
N THR A 109 -9.01 6.22 46.98
CA THR A 109 -8.58 7.11 48.07
C THR A 109 -7.08 6.97 48.32
N PHE A 110 -6.39 8.10 48.44
CA PHE A 110 -4.95 8.19 48.64
C PHE A 110 -4.59 9.12 49.80
N THR A 111 -3.50 8.79 50.49
CA THR A 111 -2.91 9.63 51.53
C THR A 111 -1.79 10.50 50.93
N VAL A 112 -1.95 11.82 51.03
CA VAL A 112 -0.95 12.82 50.62
C VAL A 112 0.16 12.87 51.66
N PRO A 113 1.45 12.93 51.27
CA PRO A 113 2.55 12.97 52.23
C PRO A 113 2.50 14.23 53.10
N HIS A 114 2.93 14.13 54.35
CA HIS A 114 3.00 15.28 55.27
C HIS A 114 4.10 16.30 54.92
N LYS A 115 5.10 15.90 54.12
CA LYS A 115 6.21 16.75 53.69
C LYS A 115 6.66 16.42 52.28
N THR A 116 7.22 17.39 51.59
CA THR A 116 7.86 17.21 50.28
C THR A 116 9.24 17.87 50.29
N ALA A 117 10.21 17.23 49.62
CA ALA A 117 11.56 17.77 49.45
C ALA A 117 11.69 18.61 48.17
N ARG A 118 10.62 18.77 47.39
CA ARG A 118 10.63 19.54 46.14
C ARG A 118 10.49 21.03 46.44
N LEU A 119 11.26 21.84 45.70
CA LEU A 119 11.31 23.29 45.83
C LEU A 119 9.97 23.98 45.50
N ASP A 120 9.16 23.39 44.63
CA ASP A 120 7.82 23.87 44.27
C ASP A 120 6.75 23.59 45.34
N GLY A 121 7.11 22.90 46.43
CA GLY A 121 6.18 22.53 47.50
C GLY A 121 5.12 21.51 47.09
N ARG A 122 5.20 20.91 45.89
CA ARG A 122 4.17 20.00 45.36
C ARG A 122 4.65 18.55 45.42
N PRO A 123 3.98 17.65 46.15
CA PRO A 123 4.37 16.24 46.17
C PRO A 123 4.03 15.56 44.84
N THR A 124 4.83 14.56 44.45
CA THR A 124 4.56 13.74 43.24
C THR A 124 4.18 12.30 43.56
N THR A 125 4.17 11.94 44.84
CA THR A 125 3.89 10.57 45.30
C THR A 125 2.86 10.57 46.41
N VAL A 126 2.00 9.55 46.41
CA VAL A 126 0.98 9.30 47.43
C VAL A 126 1.07 7.86 47.93
N ARG A 127 0.34 7.54 48.99
CA ARG A 127 0.09 6.14 49.38
C ARG A 127 -1.35 5.75 49.08
N ASP A 128 -1.57 4.59 48.49
CA ASP A 128 -2.91 4.02 48.33
C ASP A 128 -3.45 3.46 49.66
N ALA A 129 -4.66 2.90 49.63
CA ALA A 129 -5.34 2.36 50.80
C ALA A 129 -4.56 1.20 51.45
N GLU A 130 -3.81 0.44 50.65
CA GLU A 130 -2.93 -0.64 51.06
C GLU A 130 -1.57 -0.14 51.60
N GLY A 131 -1.32 1.16 51.54
CA GLY A 131 -0.08 1.79 51.98
C GLY A 131 1.08 1.71 50.97
N CYS A 132 0.83 1.21 49.76
CA CYS A 132 1.80 1.16 48.68
C CYS A 132 2.03 2.55 48.09
N ARG A 133 3.29 2.85 47.75
CA ARG A 133 3.67 4.14 47.18
C ARG A 133 3.29 4.20 45.70
N ARG A 134 2.49 5.20 45.32
CA ARG A 134 2.18 5.55 43.92
C ARG A 134 2.88 6.84 43.53
N THR A 135 3.30 6.97 42.27
CA THR A 135 4.08 8.12 41.79
C THR A 135 3.33 8.84 40.69
N PHE A 136 2.25 9.54 41.04
CA PHE A 136 1.37 10.24 40.09
C PHE A 136 2.13 11.17 39.12
N GLY A 137 3.19 11.84 39.59
CA GLY A 137 4.00 12.70 38.72
C GLY A 137 4.77 11.93 37.63
N THR A 138 5.21 10.71 37.90
CA THR A 138 5.85 9.84 36.89
C THR A 138 4.80 9.18 36.02
N ASP A 139 3.68 8.76 36.59
CA ASP A 139 2.58 8.12 35.88
C ASP A 139 1.98 9.06 34.83
N GLU A 140 1.75 10.34 35.17
CA GLU A 140 1.30 11.37 34.22
C GLU A 140 2.35 11.65 33.14
N LYS A 141 3.63 11.73 33.49
CA LYS A 141 4.71 11.90 32.50
C LYS A 141 4.74 10.74 31.51
N ARG A 142 4.68 9.50 31.99
CA ARG A 142 4.66 8.31 31.13
C ARG A 142 3.41 8.28 30.26
N ALA A 143 2.23 8.56 30.82
CA ALA A 143 0.98 8.62 30.06
C ALA A 143 0.99 9.71 28.97
N PHE A 144 1.51 10.90 29.28
CA PHE A 144 1.66 12.00 28.32
C PHE A 144 2.55 11.60 27.15
N TRP A 145 3.74 11.08 27.43
CA TRP A 145 4.69 10.71 26.38
C TRP A 145 4.25 9.47 25.61
N ALA A 146 3.49 8.55 26.22
CA ALA A 146 2.85 7.47 25.47
C ALA A 146 1.82 8.01 24.46
N TRP A 147 0.91 8.88 24.91
CA TRP A 147 -0.08 9.53 24.05
C TRP A 147 0.58 10.31 22.91
N ALA A 148 1.51 11.21 23.23
CA ALA A 148 2.22 12.00 22.22
C ALA A 148 3.00 11.12 21.22
N THR A 149 3.62 10.03 21.70
CA THR A 149 4.32 9.07 20.82
C THR A 149 3.34 8.38 19.88
N ILE A 150 2.22 7.87 20.40
CA ILE A 150 1.21 7.17 19.59
C ILE A 150 0.68 8.11 18.51
N GLU A 151 0.30 9.34 18.88
CA GLU A 151 -0.24 10.33 17.97
C GLU A 151 0.76 10.76 16.88
N ILE A 152 1.98 11.14 17.27
CA ILE A 152 2.99 11.57 16.29
C ILE A 152 3.33 10.42 15.35
N LEU A 153 3.56 9.20 15.86
CA LEU A 153 3.92 8.06 15.02
C LEU A 153 2.79 7.63 14.08
N ARG A 154 1.52 7.65 14.52
CA ARG A 154 0.39 7.30 13.65
C ARG A 154 0.12 8.32 12.56
N HIS A 155 0.45 9.60 12.79
CA HIS A 155 0.25 10.67 11.82
C HIS A 155 1.42 10.84 10.84
N THR A 156 2.62 10.39 11.19
CA THR A 156 3.84 10.66 10.41
C THR A 156 4.57 9.42 9.91
N GLY A 157 4.44 8.28 10.60
CA GLY A 157 5.19 7.06 10.30
C GLY A 157 6.71 7.17 10.45
N ILE A 158 7.22 8.20 11.14
CA ILE A 158 8.66 8.37 11.37
C ILE A 158 9.23 7.27 12.26
N ARG A 159 10.55 7.11 12.22
CA ARG A 159 11.27 6.17 13.10
C ARG A 159 11.36 6.73 14.51
N ILE A 160 11.60 5.88 15.50
CA ILE A 160 11.73 6.33 16.89
C ILE A 160 12.99 7.18 17.11
N GLU A 161 14.05 6.91 16.36
CA GLU A 161 15.27 7.73 16.36
C GLU A 161 14.95 9.15 15.84
N GLU A 162 14.26 9.24 14.69
CA GLU A 162 13.79 10.49 14.08
C GLU A 162 12.85 11.26 15.01
N LEU A 163 11.91 10.57 15.67
CA LEU A 163 11.01 11.15 16.67
C LEU A 163 11.77 11.85 17.80
N ARG A 164 12.87 11.24 18.25
CA ARG A 164 13.70 11.77 19.35
C ARG A 164 14.66 12.87 18.88
N GLU A 165 14.77 13.10 17.58
CA GLU A 165 15.58 14.15 16.95
C GLU A 165 14.74 15.36 16.55
N LEU A 166 13.40 15.23 16.54
CA LEU A 166 12.52 16.37 16.36
C LEU A 166 12.84 17.48 17.37
N ASP A 167 13.03 18.67 16.84
CA ASP A 167 13.30 19.89 17.60
C ASP A 167 12.32 21.00 17.20
N HIS A 168 12.45 22.17 17.85
CA HIS A 168 11.60 23.30 17.53
C HIS A 168 11.78 23.82 16.09
N HIS A 169 12.97 23.65 15.50
CA HIS A 169 13.27 24.07 14.13
C HIS A 169 12.71 23.13 13.07
N SER A 170 12.36 21.90 13.47
CA SER A 170 11.73 20.90 12.61
C SER A 170 10.33 21.32 12.16
N ILE A 171 9.70 22.32 12.80
CA ILE A 171 8.38 22.83 12.41
C ILE A 171 8.57 24.06 11.52
N VAL A 172 8.30 23.91 10.23
CA VAL A 172 8.54 24.92 9.20
C VAL A 172 7.22 25.40 8.62
N SER A 173 7.09 26.71 8.39
CA SER A 173 5.94 27.28 7.70
C SER A 173 6.25 27.43 6.20
N TYR A 174 5.46 26.82 5.34
CA TYR A 174 5.58 26.94 3.89
C TYR A 174 4.44 27.78 3.32
N LYS A 175 4.77 28.94 2.74
CA LYS A 175 3.81 29.80 2.04
C LYS A 175 3.72 29.38 0.58
N LEU A 176 2.52 29.10 0.08
CA LEU A 176 2.37 28.76 -1.33
C LEU A 176 2.69 29.97 -2.24
N PRO A 177 3.37 29.78 -3.38
CA PRO A 177 3.66 30.88 -4.30
C PRO A 177 2.42 31.57 -4.88
N THR A 178 1.32 30.82 -5.03
CA THR A 178 0.10 31.26 -5.72
C THR A 178 -1.05 31.65 -4.77
N SER A 179 -0.89 31.44 -3.47
CA SER A 179 -1.90 31.79 -2.46
C SER A 179 -1.23 32.26 -1.17
N ASP A 180 -1.78 33.25 -0.49
CA ASP A 180 -1.29 33.70 0.83
C ASP A 180 -1.48 32.65 1.96
N HIS A 181 -1.88 31.43 1.62
CA HIS A 181 -2.06 30.33 2.56
C HIS A 181 -0.71 29.76 3.03
N VAL A 182 -0.57 29.63 4.34
CA VAL A 182 0.61 29.07 5.01
C VAL A 182 0.28 27.65 5.46
N ILE A 183 1.09 26.69 5.02
CA ILE A 183 0.98 25.29 5.41
C ILE A 183 2.12 24.95 6.39
N PRO A 184 1.80 24.45 7.59
CA PRO A 184 2.82 23.91 8.49
C PRO A 184 3.35 22.58 7.95
N LEU A 185 4.68 22.47 7.91
CA LEU A 185 5.43 21.28 7.53
C LEU A 185 6.27 20.81 8.71
N LEU A 186 6.47 19.50 8.79
CA LEU A 186 7.40 18.86 9.71
C LEU A 186 8.60 18.36 8.91
N GLN A 187 9.75 19.00 9.09
CA GLN A 187 11.03 18.59 8.56
C GLN A 187 11.60 17.45 9.40
N ILE A 188 11.89 16.34 8.73
CA ILE A 188 12.55 15.18 9.33
C ILE A 188 13.98 15.17 8.81
N ALA A 189 14.92 15.31 9.74
CA ALA A 189 16.35 15.26 9.46
C ALA A 189 16.75 13.92 8.80
N PRO A 190 17.88 13.89 8.06
CA PRO A 190 18.39 12.68 7.47
C PRO A 190 18.70 11.65 8.56
N SER A 191 18.27 10.42 8.35
CA SER A 191 18.64 9.27 9.18
C SER A 191 19.32 8.22 8.29
N LYS A 192 18.91 6.96 8.36
CA LYS A 192 19.53 5.82 7.65
C LYS A 192 19.71 5.95 6.13
N THR A 193 18.95 6.82 5.46
CA THR A 193 18.97 6.97 4.00
C THR A 193 19.58 8.29 3.53
N ASP A 194 20.10 9.10 4.46
CA ASP A 194 20.69 10.42 4.18
C ASP A 194 19.80 11.33 3.30
N GLN A 195 18.48 11.29 3.56
CA GLN A 195 17.49 12.10 2.87
C GLN A 195 16.60 12.85 3.85
N GLU A 196 16.57 14.17 3.72
CA GLU A 196 15.60 15.03 4.37
C GLU A 196 14.20 14.83 3.79
N ARG A 197 13.18 14.95 4.64
CA ARG A 197 11.79 14.84 4.23
C ARG A 197 10.95 15.93 4.88
N LEU A 198 9.97 16.43 4.14
CA LEU A 198 8.96 17.34 4.65
C LEU A 198 7.62 16.62 4.66
N LEU A 199 7.00 16.59 5.83
CA LEU A 199 5.68 16.01 6.05
C LEU A 199 4.66 17.13 6.23
N LEU A 200 3.49 16.98 5.62
CA LEU A 200 2.38 17.90 5.87
C LEU A 200 1.89 17.72 7.32
N VAL A 201 1.75 18.82 8.05
CA VAL A 201 1.17 18.80 9.39
C VAL A 201 -0.34 18.93 9.26
N THR A 202 -1.06 17.85 9.55
CA THR A 202 -2.53 17.88 9.62
C THR A 202 -2.97 18.66 10.87
N PRO A 203 -4.23 19.15 10.94
CA PRO A 203 -4.73 19.83 12.14
C PRO A 203 -4.56 19.02 13.43
N GLU A 204 -4.82 17.70 13.37
CA GLU A 204 -4.66 16.80 14.52
C GLU A 204 -3.19 16.70 14.96
N LEU A 205 -2.26 16.61 14.01
CA LEU A 205 -0.83 16.61 14.33
C LEU A 205 -0.37 17.98 14.89
N ALA A 206 -0.93 19.08 14.37
CA ALA A 206 -0.63 20.42 14.86
C ALA A 206 -1.03 20.59 16.34
N ASP A 207 -2.20 20.07 16.73
CA ASP A 207 -2.68 20.10 18.11
C ASP A 207 -1.77 19.30 19.05
N VAL A 208 -1.32 18.11 18.59
CA VAL A 208 -0.39 17.26 19.35
C VAL A 208 0.96 17.95 19.52
N LEU A 209 1.55 18.46 18.44
CA LEU A 209 2.83 19.17 18.49
C LEU A 209 2.76 20.42 19.36
N SER A 210 1.66 21.19 19.25
CA SER A 210 1.41 22.37 20.10
C SER A 210 1.30 22.01 21.57
N THR A 211 0.66 20.88 21.88
CA THR A 211 0.55 20.36 23.25
C THR A 211 1.91 19.93 23.80
N VAL A 212 2.73 19.25 22.98
CA VAL A 212 4.12 18.89 23.34
C VAL A 212 4.96 20.13 23.61
N ILE A 213 4.93 21.11 22.70
CA ILE A 213 5.66 22.38 22.84
C ILE A 213 5.21 23.11 24.11
N SER A 214 3.90 23.25 24.32
CA SER A 214 3.37 23.94 25.51
C SER A 214 3.81 23.29 26.82
N ARG A 215 3.99 21.96 26.83
CA ARG A 215 4.48 21.22 27.99
C ARG A 215 5.95 21.46 28.30
N ILE A 216 6.79 21.57 27.27
CA ILE A 216 8.25 21.66 27.44
C ILE A 216 8.76 23.10 27.51
N ARG A 217 7.93 24.08 27.13
CA ARG A 217 8.29 25.49 27.20
C ARG A 217 8.58 25.94 28.63
N SER A 218 9.66 26.70 28.76
CA SER A 218 10.01 27.43 29.97
C SER A 218 9.05 28.59 30.24
N VAL A 219 9.16 29.20 31.42
CA VAL A 219 8.32 30.33 31.86
C VAL A 219 8.47 31.56 30.94
N ASP A 220 9.65 31.74 30.34
CA ASP A 220 9.96 32.77 29.35
C ASP A 220 9.39 32.45 27.95
N GLY A 221 8.75 31.29 27.78
CA GLY A 221 8.18 30.83 26.52
C GLY A 221 9.20 30.25 25.55
N THR A 222 10.44 29.99 25.95
CA THR A 222 11.43 29.32 25.08
C THR A 222 11.41 27.80 25.28
N VAL A 223 11.85 27.03 24.29
CA VAL A 223 12.09 25.59 24.45
C VAL A 223 13.52 25.40 24.97
N PRO A 224 13.72 24.74 26.13
CA PRO A 224 15.05 24.53 26.69
C PRO A 224 15.99 23.79 25.73
N LEU A 225 17.23 24.26 25.66
CA LEU A 225 18.30 23.57 24.92
C LEU A 225 18.84 22.43 25.78
N ILE A 226 18.91 21.23 25.21
CA ILE A 226 19.45 20.05 25.89
C ILE A 226 20.52 19.37 25.05
N HIS A 227 21.53 18.82 25.71
CA HIS A 227 22.51 17.96 25.06
C HIS A 227 21.88 16.60 24.72
N SER A 228 22.32 16.01 23.62
CA SER A 228 22.00 14.64 23.25
C SER A 228 23.27 13.86 22.93
N TYR A 229 23.27 12.58 23.27
CA TYR A 229 24.36 11.67 22.93
C TYR A 229 23.94 10.83 21.73
N ASP A 230 24.78 10.82 20.69
CA ASP A 230 24.65 9.89 19.58
C ASP A 230 25.34 8.57 19.95
N SER A 231 24.55 7.49 20.05
CA SER A 231 25.09 6.17 20.40
C SER A 231 25.84 5.48 19.26
N HIS A 232 25.58 5.87 18.00
CA HIS A 232 26.24 5.32 16.83
C HIS A 232 27.60 5.98 16.63
N GLU A 233 27.66 7.30 16.67
CA GLU A 233 28.90 8.08 16.55
C GLU A 233 29.69 8.17 17.86
N ARG A 234 29.05 7.82 18.98
CA ARG A 234 29.60 7.88 20.34
C ARG A 234 30.04 9.29 20.74
N SER A 235 29.34 10.31 20.24
CA SER A 235 29.65 11.73 20.41
C SER A 235 28.50 12.49 21.10
N TRP A 236 28.82 13.61 21.74
CA TRP A 236 27.82 14.53 22.27
C TRP A 236 27.50 15.59 21.23
N ASN A 237 26.21 15.74 20.91
CA ASN A 237 25.72 16.78 20.03
C ASN A 237 25.65 18.14 20.75
N PRO A 238 25.74 19.25 20.01
CA PRO A 238 25.45 20.58 20.54
C PRO A 238 24.06 20.65 21.20
N PRO A 239 23.85 21.54 22.18
CA PRO A 239 22.53 21.78 22.76
C PRO A 239 21.50 22.17 21.70
N MET A 240 20.38 21.46 21.63
CA MET A 240 19.30 21.70 20.67
C MET A 240 17.95 21.78 21.38
N PRO A 241 16.97 22.54 20.84
CA PRO A 241 15.63 22.67 21.41
C PRO A 241 14.76 21.44 21.09
N LEU A 242 15.21 20.24 21.51
CA LEU A 242 14.54 18.96 21.21
C LEU A 242 13.13 18.91 21.78
N LEU A 243 12.17 18.37 21.03
CA LEU A 243 10.78 18.23 21.49
C LEU A 243 10.63 17.11 22.53
N TYR A 244 11.31 15.98 22.33
CA TYR A 244 11.26 14.82 23.24
C TYR A 244 12.19 14.98 24.44
N GLN A 245 11.84 15.94 25.30
CA GLN A 245 12.55 16.24 26.53
C GLN A 245 11.61 16.31 27.74
N TRP A 246 12.15 16.02 28.91
CA TRP A 246 11.40 16.10 30.16
C TRP A 246 12.29 16.48 31.34
N GLN A 247 11.70 17.03 32.38
CA GLN A 247 12.44 17.39 33.58
C GLN A 247 12.63 16.17 34.49
N VAL A 248 13.89 15.84 34.79
CA VAL A 248 14.30 14.79 35.74
C VAL A 248 15.23 15.41 36.76
N SER A 249 14.87 15.36 38.04
CA SER A 249 15.68 15.88 39.15
C SER A 249 16.13 17.33 38.98
N GLY A 250 15.29 18.19 38.39
CA GLY A 250 15.57 19.61 38.19
C GLY A 250 16.14 19.96 36.82
N GLU A 251 16.66 19.00 36.06
CA GLU A 251 17.27 19.21 34.75
C GLU A 251 16.38 18.70 33.62
N ASN A 252 16.37 19.40 32.49
CA ASN A 252 15.76 18.90 31.27
C ASN A 252 16.69 17.90 30.59
N ARG A 253 16.15 16.72 30.25
CA ARG A 253 16.90 15.63 29.64
C ARG A 253 16.12 15.05 28.46
N ARG A 254 16.84 14.55 27.45
CA ARG A 254 16.24 13.80 26.35
C ARG A 254 15.56 12.54 26.90
N ILE A 255 14.38 12.22 26.39
CA ILE A 255 13.69 10.99 26.76
C ILE A 255 14.41 9.82 26.09
N SER A 256 14.69 8.77 26.86
CA SER A 256 15.37 7.58 26.33
C SER A 256 14.42 6.72 25.50
N GLU A 257 14.96 5.98 24.53
CA GLU A 257 14.18 5.06 23.72
C GLU A 257 13.48 3.99 24.57
N HIS A 258 14.18 3.50 25.61
CA HIS A 258 13.63 2.54 26.57
C HIS A 258 12.43 3.12 27.32
N THR A 259 12.51 4.38 27.78
CA THR A 259 11.39 5.06 28.44
C THR A 259 10.17 5.21 27.54
N ILE A 260 10.38 5.49 26.25
CA ILE A 260 9.28 5.55 25.28
C ILE A 260 8.62 4.17 25.14
N ARG A 261 9.43 3.10 25.02
CA ARG A 261 8.92 1.72 24.94
C ARG A 261 8.14 1.33 26.19
N ASP A 262 8.67 1.58 27.38
CA ASP A 262 7.96 1.32 28.65
C ASP A 262 6.59 2.01 28.68
N ALA A 263 6.55 3.29 28.30
CA ALA A 263 5.31 4.07 28.31
C ALA A 263 4.27 3.53 27.29
N LEU A 264 4.74 3.08 26.13
CA LEU A 264 3.91 2.37 25.15
C LEU A 264 3.38 1.05 25.71
N ASP A 265 4.26 0.20 26.25
CA ASP A 265 3.92 -1.12 26.79
C ASP A 265 2.92 -1.04 27.94
N GLU A 266 3.06 -0.05 28.82
CA GLU A 266 2.05 0.24 29.85
C GLU A 266 0.68 0.58 29.24
N THR A 267 0.66 1.34 28.14
CA THR A 267 -0.58 1.73 27.46
C THR A 267 -1.22 0.53 26.77
N ILE A 268 -0.42 -0.33 26.14
CA ILE A 268 -0.90 -1.60 25.58
C ILE A 268 -1.45 -2.51 26.67
N THR A 269 -0.73 -2.65 27.78
CA THR A 269 -1.18 -3.48 28.91
C THR A 269 -2.53 -2.98 29.44
N ALA A 270 -2.68 -1.67 29.62
CA ALA A 270 -3.93 -1.05 30.06
C ALA A 270 -5.08 -1.14 29.03
N SER A 271 -4.76 -1.43 27.76
CA SER A 271 -5.78 -1.61 26.72
C SER A 271 -6.43 -2.99 26.75
N GLY A 272 -5.76 -3.99 27.34
CA GLY A 272 -6.22 -5.39 27.34
C GLY A 272 -6.32 -6.01 25.95
N LEU A 273 -5.70 -5.41 24.93
CA LEU A 273 -5.75 -5.90 23.55
C LEU A 273 -5.00 -7.22 23.41
N THR A 274 -5.66 -8.22 22.81
CA THR A 274 -5.10 -9.55 22.55
C THR A 274 -5.08 -9.88 21.06
N ASP A 275 -4.20 -10.81 20.67
CA ASP A 275 -4.23 -11.43 19.34
C ASP A 275 -5.39 -12.45 19.24
N ALA A 276 -5.53 -13.06 18.06
CA ALA A 276 -6.56 -14.08 17.82
C ALA A 276 -6.40 -15.36 18.68
N SER A 277 -5.23 -15.56 19.29
CA SER A 277 -4.94 -16.68 20.19
C SER A 277 -5.15 -16.30 21.67
N GLY A 278 -5.59 -15.07 21.95
CA GLY A 278 -5.79 -14.56 23.32
C GLY A 278 -4.51 -14.08 24.01
N ASN A 279 -3.37 -14.02 23.31
CA ASN A 279 -2.14 -13.48 23.92
C ASN A 279 -2.14 -11.94 23.86
N PRO A 280 -1.57 -11.26 24.86
CA PRO A 280 -1.44 -9.80 24.83
C PRO A 280 -0.70 -9.32 23.58
N LEU A 281 -1.27 -8.32 22.91
CA LEU A 281 -0.57 -7.66 21.81
C LEU A 281 0.62 -6.85 22.34
N THR A 282 1.60 -6.65 21.47
CA THR A 282 2.74 -5.76 21.70
C THR A 282 2.83 -4.77 20.55
N PHE A 283 3.12 -3.50 20.84
CA PHE A 283 3.34 -2.48 19.82
C PHE A 283 4.76 -1.94 19.92
N ALA A 284 5.58 -2.25 18.93
CA ALA A 284 6.85 -1.59 18.75
C ALA A 284 6.64 -0.26 18.01
N PRO A 285 7.50 0.75 18.19
CA PRO A 285 7.47 1.98 17.41
C PRO A 285 7.44 1.73 15.89
N HIS A 286 8.17 0.71 15.45
CA HIS A 286 8.20 0.28 14.05
C HIS A 286 6.83 -0.23 13.53
N ASP A 287 5.93 -0.71 14.40
CA ASP A 287 4.59 -1.13 13.99
C ASP A 287 3.73 0.06 13.55
N PHE A 288 3.83 1.22 14.22
CA PHE A 288 3.13 2.44 13.80
C PHE A 288 3.57 2.89 12.41
N ARG A 289 4.86 2.81 12.12
CA ARG A 289 5.40 3.08 10.78
C ARG A 289 4.83 2.14 9.73
N ARG A 290 4.74 0.84 10.03
CA ARG A 290 4.13 -0.15 9.13
C ARG A 290 2.66 0.15 8.88
N ILE A 291 1.93 0.43 9.94
CA ILE A 291 0.51 0.77 9.89
C ILE A 291 0.31 2.03 9.05
N PHE A 292 1.04 3.11 9.34
CA PHE A 292 0.95 4.36 8.60
C PHE A 292 1.15 4.18 7.09
N ILE A 293 2.21 3.47 6.67
CA ILE A 293 2.48 3.23 5.25
C ILE A 293 1.39 2.36 4.60
N THR A 294 0.99 1.29 5.29
CA THR A 294 -0.04 0.36 4.79
C THR A 294 -1.36 1.09 4.62
N ASP A 295 -1.80 1.81 5.65
CA ASP A 295 -3.04 2.57 5.67
C ASP A 295 -3.03 3.69 4.63
N SER A 296 -1.92 4.42 4.49
CA SER A 296 -1.78 5.46 3.47
C SER A 296 -1.98 4.91 2.05
N ILE A 297 -1.37 3.76 1.73
CA ILE A 297 -1.50 3.16 0.40
C ILE A 297 -2.91 2.60 0.19
N LEU A 298 -3.49 1.95 1.20
CA LEU A 298 -4.87 1.46 1.16
C LEU A 298 -5.88 2.60 0.93
N ASN A 299 -5.61 3.78 1.48
CA ASN A 299 -6.42 4.99 1.28
C ASN A 299 -6.02 5.80 0.03
N GLY A 300 -5.29 5.20 -0.91
CA GLY A 300 -5.09 5.74 -2.26
C GLY A 300 -3.80 6.52 -2.47
N LEU A 301 -2.89 6.60 -1.49
CA LEU A 301 -1.59 7.21 -1.67
C LEU A 301 -0.71 6.35 -2.61
N PRO A 302 -0.19 6.89 -3.72
CA PRO A 302 0.66 6.10 -4.62
C PRO A 302 1.90 5.55 -3.91
N PRO A 303 2.31 4.28 -4.14
CA PRO A 303 3.43 3.67 -3.41
C PRO A 303 4.77 4.43 -3.52
N HIS A 304 5.04 5.08 -4.64
CA HIS A 304 6.26 5.89 -4.82
C HIS A 304 6.22 7.19 -4.00
N ILE A 305 5.03 7.75 -3.72
CA ILE A 305 4.88 8.91 -2.82
C ILE A 305 5.00 8.45 -1.36
N ALA A 306 4.35 7.33 -1.01
CA ALA A 306 4.53 6.71 0.30
C ALA A 306 5.99 6.35 0.58
N GLN A 307 6.76 5.97 -0.45
CA GLN A 307 8.20 5.74 -0.37
C GLN A 307 8.97 7.02 0.00
N VAL A 308 8.66 8.15 -0.62
CA VAL A 308 9.31 9.44 -0.33
C VAL A 308 8.99 9.89 1.10
N ILE A 309 7.72 9.85 1.49
CA ILE A 309 7.26 10.18 2.86
C ILE A 309 7.95 9.27 3.89
N ALA A 310 8.03 7.97 3.60
CA ALA A 310 8.71 7.04 4.48
C ALA A 310 10.25 7.19 4.40
N GLY A 311 10.84 7.83 3.40
CA GLY A 311 12.30 7.84 3.19
C GLY A 311 12.88 6.44 3.04
N HIS A 312 12.39 5.69 2.07
CA HIS A 312 13.03 4.44 1.65
C HIS A 312 13.79 4.66 0.34
N GLY A 313 15.07 4.28 0.32
CA GLY A 313 15.88 4.29 -0.90
C GLY A 313 15.44 3.26 -1.96
N ASN A 314 14.60 2.29 -1.58
CA ASN A 314 14.09 1.25 -2.48
C ASN A 314 12.58 1.09 -2.32
N ILE A 315 11.84 1.15 -3.44
CA ILE A 315 10.39 0.97 -3.47
C ILE A 315 9.95 -0.40 -2.94
N ASN A 316 10.78 -1.44 -3.09
CA ASN A 316 10.49 -2.77 -2.57
C ASN A 316 10.36 -2.79 -1.05
N THR A 317 11.03 -1.88 -0.34
CA THR A 317 10.86 -1.71 1.11
C THR A 317 9.46 -1.20 1.42
N THR A 318 8.95 -0.24 0.64
CA THR A 318 7.58 0.28 0.78
C THR A 318 6.54 -0.77 0.40
N MET A 319 6.74 -1.44 -0.74
CA MET A 319 5.88 -2.53 -1.21
C MET A 319 5.91 -3.75 -0.29
N GLY A 320 6.93 -3.86 0.57
CA GLY A 320 7.01 -4.88 1.62
C GLY A 320 5.92 -4.73 2.69
N TYR A 321 5.39 -3.52 2.89
CA TYR A 321 4.32 -3.24 3.87
C TYR A 321 2.92 -3.51 3.31
N THR A 322 2.74 -3.37 2.00
CA THR A 322 1.47 -3.67 1.33
C THR A 322 1.32 -5.17 1.11
N ALA A 323 0.60 -5.83 2.02
CA ALA A 323 0.00 -7.11 1.70
C ALA A 323 -1.24 -6.85 0.85
N ILE A 324 -1.08 -6.73 -0.48
CA ILE A 324 -2.21 -6.52 -1.41
C ILE A 324 -3.19 -7.68 -1.22
N TYR A 325 -4.38 -7.41 -0.68
CA TYR A 325 -5.47 -8.39 -0.74
C TYR A 325 -6.02 -8.41 -2.16
N PRO A 326 -6.42 -9.58 -2.70
CA PRO A 326 -7.09 -9.66 -4.00
C PRO A 326 -8.33 -8.74 -4.07
N LYS A 327 -9.03 -8.56 -2.95
CA LYS A 327 -10.15 -7.62 -2.82
C LYS A 327 -9.71 -6.17 -3.07
N ASP A 328 -8.64 -5.72 -2.42
CA ASP A 328 -8.14 -4.34 -2.56
C ASP A 328 -7.71 -4.06 -4.01
N ALA A 329 -7.11 -5.04 -4.68
CA ALA A 329 -6.76 -4.92 -6.10
C ALA A 329 -8.00 -4.77 -6.98
N ILE A 330 -9.07 -5.53 -6.69
CA ILE A 330 -10.35 -5.45 -7.41
C ILE A 330 -11.02 -4.10 -7.15
N GLU A 331 -11.13 -3.66 -5.90
CA GLU A 331 -11.76 -2.40 -5.52
C GLU A 331 -10.99 -1.18 -6.07
N ALA A 332 -9.66 -1.20 -5.98
CA ALA A 332 -8.83 -0.14 -6.57
C ALA A 332 -8.98 -0.09 -8.09
N HIS A 333 -9.07 -1.25 -8.75
CA HIS A 333 -9.31 -1.32 -10.20
C HIS A 333 -10.72 -0.83 -10.57
N GLN A 334 -11.75 -1.20 -9.81
CA GLN A 334 -13.11 -0.69 -9.99
C GLN A 334 -13.17 0.83 -9.81
N ALA A 335 -12.54 1.37 -8.77
CA ALA A 335 -12.47 2.81 -8.53
C ALA A 335 -11.69 3.54 -9.64
N PHE A 336 -10.61 2.94 -10.17
CA PHE A 336 -9.89 3.46 -11.32
C PHE A 336 -10.77 3.51 -12.58
N ILE A 337 -11.53 2.45 -12.86
CA ILE A 337 -12.49 2.42 -13.97
C ILE A 337 -13.58 3.48 -13.76
N ALA A 338 -14.13 3.58 -12.56
CA ALA A 338 -15.17 4.56 -12.22
C ALA A 338 -14.69 6.01 -12.42
N ARG A 339 -13.50 6.36 -11.94
CA ARG A 339 -12.88 7.68 -12.20
C ARG A 339 -12.71 7.96 -13.69
N ARG A 340 -12.27 6.96 -14.47
CA ARG A 340 -12.14 7.11 -15.92
C ARG A 340 -13.49 7.28 -16.62
N ARG A 341 -14.55 6.60 -16.14
CA ARG A 341 -15.91 6.80 -16.66
C ARG A 341 -16.42 8.20 -16.36
N ALA A 342 -16.17 8.72 -15.16
CA ALA A 342 -16.59 10.07 -14.76
C ALA A 342 -15.90 11.19 -15.56
N LEU A 343 -14.70 10.95 -16.09
CA LEU A 343 -13.94 11.90 -16.92
C LEU A 343 -14.32 11.87 -18.41
N ARG A 344 -15.18 10.94 -18.83
CA ARG A 344 -15.62 10.87 -20.23
C ARG A 344 -16.92 11.63 -20.45
N PRO A 345 -17.12 12.25 -21.64
CA PRO A 345 -18.38 12.89 -21.99
C PRO A 345 -19.55 11.91 -21.81
N SER A 346 -20.59 12.33 -21.11
CA SER A 346 -21.78 11.49 -20.86
C SER A 346 -22.48 11.02 -22.14
N GLU A 347 -22.27 11.73 -23.25
CA GLU A 347 -22.79 11.42 -24.58
C GLU A 347 -22.26 10.08 -25.12
N GLU A 348 -21.05 9.64 -24.73
CA GLU A 348 -20.49 8.33 -25.12
C GLU A 348 -21.23 7.13 -24.49
N TYR A 349 -22.03 7.36 -23.45
CA TYR A 349 -22.75 6.31 -22.71
C TYR A 349 -24.26 6.56 -22.62
N ARG A 350 -24.83 7.39 -23.52
CA ARG A 350 -26.28 7.52 -23.63
C ARG A 350 -26.90 6.15 -23.83
N ALA A 351 -27.95 5.86 -23.07
CA ALA A 351 -28.77 4.69 -23.31
C ALA A 351 -29.39 4.81 -24.71
N VAL A 352 -29.09 3.86 -25.58
CA VAL A 352 -29.68 3.78 -26.93
C VAL A 352 -31.19 3.69 -26.77
N THR A 353 -31.92 4.55 -27.46
CA THR A 353 -33.40 4.51 -27.44
C THR A 353 -33.90 3.24 -28.13
N PRO A 354 -35.10 2.75 -27.78
CA PRO A 354 -35.71 1.62 -28.48
C PRO A 354 -35.76 1.84 -30.00
N GLU A 355 -36.05 3.06 -30.45
CA GLU A 355 -36.13 3.42 -31.86
C GLU A 355 -34.76 3.37 -32.56
N GLU A 356 -33.71 3.93 -31.93
CA GLU A 356 -32.32 3.83 -32.43
C GLU A 356 -31.83 2.37 -32.45
N TRP A 357 -32.28 1.55 -31.49
CA TRP A 357 -31.95 0.14 -31.43
C TRP A 357 -32.67 -0.66 -32.53
N ASP A 358 -33.95 -0.39 -32.76
CA ASP A 358 -34.73 -1.00 -33.83
C ASP A 358 -34.21 -0.57 -35.22
N GLU A 359 -33.75 0.68 -35.36
CA GLU A 359 -33.08 1.15 -36.58
C GLU A 359 -31.74 0.42 -36.79
N PHE A 360 -30.95 0.26 -35.74
CA PHE A 360 -29.69 -0.47 -35.78
C PHE A 360 -29.88 -1.94 -36.19
N VAL A 361 -30.85 -2.64 -35.58
CA VAL A 361 -31.19 -4.04 -35.92
C VAL A 361 -31.77 -4.12 -37.34
N GLY A 362 -32.72 -3.24 -37.67
CA GLY A 362 -33.36 -3.18 -38.98
C GLY A 362 -32.39 -2.87 -40.12
N ASN A 363 -31.29 -2.16 -39.85
CA ASN A 363 -30.22 -1.94 -40.85
C ASN A 363 -29.57 -3.26 -41.32
N PHE A 364 -29.43 -4.27 -40.46
CA PHE A 364 -28.89 -5.57 -40.87
C PHE A 364 -29.93 -6.38 -41.64
N GLU A 365 -31.21 -6.31 -41.27
CA GLU A 365 -32.29 -7.01 -41.99
C GLU A 365 -32.52 -6.46 -43.40
N ARG A 366 -32.48 -5.14 -43.57
CA ARG A 366 -32.64 -4.47 -44.88
C ARG A 366 -31.46 -4.69 -45.82
N ARG A 367 -30.34 -5.22 -45.31
CA ARG A 367 -29.10 -5.46 -46.06
C ARG A 367 -28.85 -6.94 -46.35
N LYS A 368 -29.90 -7.77 -46.29
CA LYS A 368 -29.90 -9.10 -46.90
C LYS A 368 -29.77 -8.98 -48.42
N LEU A 369 -28.76 -9.62 -48.97
CA LEU A 369 -28.41 -9.65 -50.38
C LEU A 369 -28.72 -11.03 -50.96
N ALA A 370 -28.76 -11.12 -52.28
CA ALA A 370 -29.07 -12.37 -52.99
C ALA A 370 -28.11 -13.53 -52.68
N LEU A 371 -26.88 -13.25 -52.23
CA LEU A 371 -25.84 -14.24 -51.93
C LEU A 371 -25.53 -14.38 -50.44
N GLY A 372 -26.18 -13.60 -49.56
CA GLY A 372 -25.87 -13.56 -48.13
C GLY A 372 -26.08 -12.17 -47.53
N ASP A 373 -25.23 -11.77 -46.58
CA ASP A 373 -25.40 -10.54 -45.81
C ASP A 373 -24.30 -9.52 -46.10
N CYS A 374 -24.64 -8.23 -46.05
CA CYS A 374 -23.64 -7.16 -46.12
C CYS A 374 -23.07 -6.87 -44.72
N GLY A 375 -21.79 -7.15 -44.50
CA GLY A 375 -21.07 -6.85 -43.24
C GLY A 375 -20.67 -5.37 -43.06
N ARG A 376 -21.25 -4.46 -43.83
CA ARG A 376 -20.94 -3.02 -43.76
C ARG A 376 -21.48 -2.40 -42.48
N ALA A 377 -20.66 -1.55 -41.84
CA ALA A 377 -21.01 -0.86 -40.60
C ALA A 377 -22.29 -0.01 -40.72
N TYR A 378 -23.01 0.12 -39.60
CA TYR A 378 -24.16 1.01 -39.46
C TYR A 378 -23.78 2.46 -39.79
N GLY A 379 -24.68 3.20 -40.46
CA GLY A 379 -24.46 4.61 -40.80
C GLY A 379 -23.52 4.90 -41.98
N THR A 380 -23.11 3.88 -42.76
CA THR A 380 -22.27 4.08 -43.96
C THR A 380 -23.03 3.73 -45.25
N ASP A 381 -22.87 4.57 -46.28
CA ASP A 381 -23.46 4.38 -47.62
C ASP A 381 -22.67 3.40 -48.49
N CYS A 382 -23.33 2.82 -49.50
CA CYS A 382 -22.68 1.96 -50.48
C CYS A 382 -22.20 2.80 -51.66
N ILE A 383 -20.90 2.78 -51.95
CA ILE A 383 -20.37 3.36 -53.20
C ILE A 383 -20.41 2.36 -54.38
N HIS A 384 -20.73 1.09 -54.11
CA HIS A 384 -20.82 0.05 -55.12
C HIS A 384 -22.27 -0.07 -55.58
N GLU A 385 -22.54 0.21 -56.86
CA GLU A 385 -23.84 0.07 -57.55
C GLU A 385 -24.26 -1.42 -57.63
N HIS A 386 -24.49 -2.06 -56.49
CA HIS A 386 -24.94 -3.46 -56.38
C HIS A 386 -23.96 -4.54 -56.87
N ALA A 387 -22.69 -4.21 -57.13
CA ALA A 387 -21.62 -5.16 -57.48
C ALA A 387 -21.14 -6.03 -56.28
N CYS A 388 -22.06 -6.67 -55.56
CA CYS A 388 -21.81 -7.32 -54.28
C CYS A 388 -20.83 -8.50 -54.37
N VAL A 389 -20.77 -9.20 -55.51
CA VAL A 389 -19.84 -10.32 -55.75
C VAL A 389 -18.38 -9.87 -55.58
N ARG A 390 -18.04 -8.64 -55.98
CA ARG A 390 -16.70 -8.07 -55.84
C ARG A 390 -16.44 -7.48 -54.45
N CYS A 391 -17.47 -7.34 -53.62
CA CYS A 391 -17.36 -6.63 -52.36
C CYS A 391 -16.71 -7.52 -51.28
N PRO A 392 -15.64 -7.07 -50.60
CA PRO A 392 -15.03 -7.82 -49.51
C PRO A 392 -15.95 -7.91 -48.28
N LEU A 393 -16.89 -6.97 -48.15
CA LEU A 393 -17.87 -6.95 -47.04
C LEU A 393 -19.07 -7.88 -47.28
N LEU A 394 -19.20 -8.51 -48.44
CA LEU A 394 -20.23 -9.54 -48.66
C LEU A 394 -19.87 -10.81 -47.89
N ILE A 395 -20.66 -11.12 -46.87
CA ILE A 395 -20.63 -12.37 -46.12
C ILE A 395 -21.54 -13.34 -46.86
N VAL A 396 -20.93 -14.27 -47.60
CA VAL A 396 -21.70 -15.22 -48.42
C VAL A 396 -22.35 -16.27 -47.53
N SER A 397 -23.64 -16.53 -47.74
CA SER A 397 -24.31 -17.65 -47.10
C SER A 397 -23.75 -18.98 -47.63
N PRO A 398 -23.41 -19.95 -46.77
CA PRO A 398 -22.97 -21.27 -47.22
C PRO A 398 -23.98 -21.98 -48.13
N THR A 399 -25.27 -21.69 -47.98
CA THR A 399 -26.35 -22.25 -48.81
C THR A 399 -26.32 -21.74 -50.24
N GLU A 400 -25.74 -20.56 -50.49
CA GLU A 400 -25.68 -19.90 -51.80
C GLU A 400 -24.42 -20.28 -52.60
N ARG A 401 -23.60 -21.21 -52.09
CA ARG A 401 -22.43 -21.73 -52.82
C ARG A 401 -22.77 -22.22 -54.25
N PRO A 402 -23.87 -22.97 -54.49
CA PRO A 402 -24.23 -23.39 -55.85
C PRO A 402 -24.47 -22.20 -56.78
N ARG A 403 -25.11 -21.14 -56.27
CA ARG A 403 -25.38 -19.92 -57.03
C ARG A 403 -24.11 -19.13 -57.37
N LEU A 404 -23.13 -19.11 -56.47
CA LEU A 404 -21.81 -18.54 -56.78
C LEU A 404 -21.06 -19.33 -57.87
N ILE A 405 -21.20 -20.65 -57.89
CA ILE A 405 -20.62 -21.50 -58.94
C ILE A 405 -21.27 -21.18 -60.29
N GLU A 406 -22.59 -21.04 -60.33
CA GLU A 406 -23.31 -20.61 -61.53
C GLU A 406 -22.84 -19.23 -62.02
N ILE A 407 -22.65 -18.28 -61.11
CA ILE A 407 -22.11 -16.95 -61.45
C ILE A 407 -20.69 -17.07 -62.02
N ARG A 408 -19.82 -17.88 -61.43
CA ARG A 408 -18.46 -18.13 -61.93
C ARG A 408 -18.50 -18.67 -63.36
N ASP A 409 -19.30 -19.71 -63.60
CA ASP A 409 -19.37 -20.37 -64.90
C ASP A 409 -19.92 -19.42 -65.98
N ASN A 410 -20.95 -18.62 -65.64
CA ASN A 410 -21.48 -17.59 -66.52
C ASN A 410 -20.45 -16.50 -66.85
N LEU A 411 -19.65 -16.08 -65.87
CA LEU A 411 -18.58 -15.11 -66.08
C LEU A 411 -17.50 -15.67 -67.01
N THR A 412 -17.13 -16.94 -66.87
CA THR A 412 -16.19 -17.61 -67.79
C THR A 412 -16.71 -17.61 -69.22
N ASP A 413 -17.98 -17.95 -69.42
CA ASP A 413 -18.61 -17.97 -70.75
C ASP A 413 -18.65 -16.57 -71.39
N ARG A 414 -19.01 -15.55 -70.61
CA ARG A 414 -19.06 -14.15 -71.05
C ARG A 414 -17.68 -13.58 -71.36
N ILE A 415 -16.64 -13.96 -70.61
CA ILE A 415 -15.25 -13.58 -70.94
C ILE A 415 -14.85 -14.15 -72.29
N ALA A 416 -15.12 -15.44 -72.53
CA ALA A 416 -14.79 -16.08 -73.80
C ALA A 416 -15.55 -15.44 -74.98
N GLU A 417 -16.78 -14.96 -74.76
CA GLU A 417 -17.53 -14.19 -75.74
C GLU A 417 -16.91 -12.81 -76.01
N ALA A 418 -16.62 -12.04 -74.97
CA ALA A 418 -15.99 -10.72 -75.09
C ALA A 418 -14.60 -10.80 -75.77
N GLU A 419 -13.83 -11.86 -75.53
CA GLU A 419 -12.58 -12.12 -76.23
C GLU A 419 -12.78 -12.37 -77.73
N ARG A 420 -13.79 -13.17 -78.12
CA ARG A 420 -14.12 -13.41 -79.53
C ARG A 420 -14.56 -12.13 -80.24
N GLU A 421 -15.26 -11.25 -79.53
CA GLU A 421 -15.80 -9.99 -80.07
C GLU A 421 -14.81 -8.81 -79.97
N GLY A 422 -13.64 -9.00 -79.36
CA GLY A 422 -12.60 -7.97 -79.21
C GLY A 422 -12.94 -6.87 -78.20
N GLN A 423 -13.84 -7.13 -77.25
CA GLN A 423 -14.30 -6.19 -76.22
C GLN A 423 -13.38 -6.19 -75.00
N LEU A 424 -12.16 -5.67 -75.18
CA LEU A 424 -11.10 -5.76 -74.16
C LEU A 424 -11.48 -5.16 -72.79
N GLY A 425 -12.26 -4.08 -72.77
CA GLY A 425 -12.74 -3.47 -71.52
C GLY A 425 -13.75 -4.34 -70.76
N GLU A 426 -14.57 -5.12 -71.46
CA GLU A 426 -15.48 -6.08 -70.84
C GLU A 426 -14.71 -7.27 -70.27
N VAL A 427 -13.70 -7.76 -71.00
CA VAL A 427 -12.82 -8.84 -70.54
C VAL A 427 -12.18 -8.49 -69.19
N GLU A 428 -11.64 -7.28 -69.04
CA GLU A 428 -11.02 -6.82 -67.79
C GLU A 428 -12.03 -6.78 -66.63
N GLY A 429 -13.21 -6.16 -66.85
CA GLY A 429 -14.25 -6.05 -65.82
C GLY A 429 -14.83 -7.41 -65.40
N LEU A 430 -15.08 -8.30 -66.35
CA LEU A 430 -15.59 -9.64 -66.08
C LEU A 430 -14.54 -10.51 -65.37
N SER A 431 -13.26 -10.40 -65.74
CA SER A 431 -12.16 -11.13 -65.09
C SER A 431 -12.02 -10.78 -63.60
N ILE A 432 -12.19 -9.51 -63.23
CA ILE A 432 -12.20 -9.09 -61.81
C ILE A 432 -13.38 -9.73 -61.05
N SER A 433 -14.55 -9.84 -61.69
CA SER A 433 -15.72 -10.49 -61.09
C SER A 433 -15.51 -11.98 -60.90
N LEU A 434 -14.88 -12.62 -61.89
CA LEU A 434 -14.58 -14.05 -61.87
C LEU A 434 -13.62 -14.38 -60.71
N ALA A 435 -12.52 -13.64 -60.60
CA ALA A 435 -11.57 -13.79 -59.50
C ALA A 435 -12.23 -13.65 -58.12
N ALA A 436 -13.11 -12.64 -57.95
CA ALA A 436 -13.83 -12.45 -56.70
C ALA A 436 -14.83 -13.57 -56.39
N ALA A 437 -15.49 -14.14 -57.41
CA ALA A 437 -16.37 -15.30 -57.24
C ALA A 437 -15.58 -16.56 -56.83
N GLU A 438 -14.45 -16.83 -57.47
CA GLU A 438 -13.56 -17.96 -57.16
C GLU A 438 -12.96 -17.86 -55.75
N GLU A 439 -12.53 -16.67 -55.35
CA GLU A 439 -12.03 -16.42 -54.00
C GLU A 439 -13.10 -16.75 -52.95
N LYS A 440 -14.33 -16.26 -53.14
CA LYS A 440 -15.45 -16.51 -52.22
C LYS A 440 -15.84 -17.99 -52.15
N ILE A 441 -15.82 -18.71 -53.28
CA ILE A 441 -16.04 -20.16 -53.32
C ILE A 441 -14.96 -20.89 -52.50
N THR A 442 -13.70 -20.47 -52.64
CA THR A 442 -12.57 -21.04 -51.90
C THR A 442 -12.68 -20.76 -50.40
N GLN A 443 -13.05 -19.54 -50.01
CA GLN A 443 -13.29 -19.18 -48.62
C GLN A 443 -14.39 -20.03 -47.97
N LEU A 444 -15.49 -20.29 -48.69
CA LEU A 444 -16.57 -21.18 -48.21
C LEU A 444 -16.08 -22.63 -48.02
N ALA A 445 -15.26 -23.14 -48.93
CA ALA A 445 -14.67 -24.48 -48.81
C ALA A 445 -13.77 -24.59 -47.56
N LEU A 446 -12.86 -23.62 -47.38
CA LEU A 446 -11.97 -23.56 -46.21
C LEU A 446 -12.74 -23.41 -44.88
N GLN A 447 -13.86 -22.66 -44.87
CA GLN A 447 -14.72 -22.55 -43.69
C GLN A 447 -15.44 -23.87 -43.38
N GLN A 448 -15.90 -24.61 -44.40
CA GLN A 448 -16.53 -25.91 -44.23
C GLN A 448 -15.53 -26.94 -43.67
N GLU A 449 -14.31 -26.97 -44.21
CA GLU A 449 -13.22 -27.82 -43.70
C GLU A 449 -12.86 -27.47 -42.25
N ARG A 450 -12.79 -26.18 -41.91
CA ARG A 450 -12.56 -25.72 -40.53
C ARG A 450 -13.67 -26.15 -39.58
N LYS A 451 -14.94 -26.12 -39.99
CA LYS A 451 -16.08 -26.59 -39.17
C LYS A 451 -16.10 -28.10 -38.98
N GLN A 452 -15.56 -28.85 -39.94
CA GLN A 452 -15.43 -30.31 -39.87
C GLN A 452 -14.13 -30.75 -39.17
N SER A 453 -13.23 -29.81 -38.87
CA SER A 453 -12.00 -30.08 -38.12
C SER A 453 -12.32 -30.43 -36.66
N PRO A 454 -11.68 -31.46 -36.07
CA PRO A 454 -11.82 -31.80 -34.65
C PRO A 454 -11.33 -30.69 -33.69
N VAL A 455 -10.78 -29.59 -34.21
CA VAL A 455 -10.28 -28.42 -33.48
C VAL A 455 -11.23 -27.21 -33.61
N PHE A 456 -12.46 -27.38 -34.12
CA PHE A 456 -13.46 -26.30 -34.13
C PHE A 456 -14.05 -26.07 -32.73
N LEU A 457 -13.29 -25.35 -31.91
CA LEU A 457 -13.74 -24.80 -30.63
C LEU A 457 -14.61 -23.58 -30.95
N GLY A 458 -15.91 -23.78 -31.17
CA GLY A 458 -16.85 -22.69 -31.39
C GLY A 458 -16.62 -21.55 -30.39
N VAL A 459 -16.57 -20.30 -30.86
CA VAL A 459 -16.29 -19.14 -30.00
C VAL A 459 -17.36 -19.11 -28.89
N PRO A 460 -17.00 -19.32 -27.61
CA PRO A 460 -17.99 -19.32 -26.55
C PRO A 460 -18.52 -17.90 -26.35
N THR A 461 -19.82 -17.77 -26.13
CA THR A 461 -20.38 -16.53 -25.59
C THR A 461 -19.82 -16.28 -24.19
N PHE A 462 -19.79 -15.03 -23.72
CA PHE A 462 -19.13 -14.68 -22.45
C PHE A 462 -19.69 -15.48 -21.26
N ASP A 463 -20.97 -15.81 -21.27
CA ASP A 463 -21.62 -16.67 -20.28
C ASP A 463 -21.14 -18.13 -20.31
N GLN A 464 -20.70 -18.62 -21.48
CA GLN A 464 -20.14 -19.96 -21.67
C GLN A 464 -18.64 -20.03 -21.35
N ALA A 465 -17.96 -18.89 -21.19
CA ALA A 465 -16.54 -18.81 -20.83
C ALA A 465 -16.30 -18.75 -19.30
N VAL A 466 -17.35 -18.61 -18.48
CA VAL A 466 -17.23 -18.54 -17.01
C VAL A 466 -17.12 -19.95 -16.42
N GLY A 467 -15.89 -20.39 -16.14
CA GLY A 467 -15.62 -21.71 -15.53
C GLY A 467 -15.92 -21.81 -14.03
N ARG A 468 -16.13 -20.69 -13.33
CA ARG A 468 -16.56 -20.64 -11.92
C ARG A 468 -17.14 -19.26 -11.60
N ARG A 469 -18.34 -19.23 -11.01
CA ARG A 469 -18.87 -18.06 -10.31
C ARG A 469 -18.43 -18.11 -8.84
N ILE A 470 -17.94 -17.00 -8.33
CA ILE A 470 -17.69 -16.80 -6.90
C ILE A 470 -18.87 -15.96 -6.41
N ASP A 471 -19.83 -16.60 -5.77
CA ASP A 471 -20.93 -15.87 -5.14
C ASP A 471 -20.42 -15.15 -3.88
N ALA A 472 -20.87 -13.91 -3.69
CA ALA A 472 -20.57 -13.16 -2.48
C ALA A 472 -21.16 -13.91 -1.26
N PRO A 473 -20.44 -13.94 -0.11
CA PRO A 473 -21.01 -14.51 1.10
C PRO A 473 -22.30 -13.77 1.47
N SER A 474 -23.38 -14.53 1.67
CA SER A 474 -24.67 -14.01 2.10
C SER A 474 -24.52 -13.21 3.40
N LEU A 475 -24.95 -11.96 3.38
CA LEU A 475 -25.11 -11.16 4.60
C LEU A 475 -26.02 -11.92 5.58
N PRO A 476 -25.67 -12.03 6.88
CA PRO A 476 -26.54 -12.64 7.86
C PRO A 476 -27.84 -11.83 7.94
N GLY A 477 -28.95 -12.54 7.73
CA GLY A 477 -30.28 -11.95 7.68
C GLY A 477 -30.65 -11.24 8.98
N SER A 478 -31.31 -10.10 8.81
CA SER A 478 -32.06 -9.43 9.86
C SER A 478 -33.09 -10.39 10.46
N ARG A 479 -32.95 -10.66 11.75
CA ARG A 479 -34.07 -10.89 12.66
C ARG A 479 -33.88 -10.01 13.88
#